data_AF-A0A562TYH5-F1
#
_entry.id   AF-A0A562TYH5-F1
#
_cell.length_a   1.000
_cell.length_b   1.000
_cell.length_c   1.000
_cell.angle_alpha   90.00
_cell.angle_beta   90.00
_cell.angle_gamma   90.00
#
_symmetry.space_group_name_H-M   'P 1'
#
loop_
_entity.id
_entity.type
_entity.pdbx_description
1 polymer ?
#
loop_
_entity_poly.entity_id
_entity_poly.type
_entity_poly.pdbx_seq_one_letter_code
_entity_poly.pdbx_strand_id
1 'polypeptide(L)' 'MKDELQKMAQLFNMTTDQVINHDGKVPKEVIIEDKTAVEQMRLIQQLDEDDKQTIFKLIDKMLTNKKFKEFFQNNVAAL' A
#
# COMPACT_ATOMS: atom_id res chain seq x y z
N MET A 1 -5.19 -15.56 -28.93
CA MET A 1 -3.71 -15.51 -28.89
C MET A 1 -3.12 -14.09 -28.87
N LYS A 2 -3.62 -13.11 -29.64
CA LYS A 2 -3.08 -11.73 -29.62
C LYS A 2 -3.48 -10.95 -28.35
N ASP A 3 -4.70 -11.15 -27.88
CA ASP A 3 -5.25 -10.42 -26.72
C ASP A 3 -4.61 -10.87 -25.41
N GLU A 4 -4.34 -12.18 -25.26
CA GLU A 4 -3.67 -12.73 -24.08
C GLU A 4 -2.23 -12.24 -23.99
N LEU A 5 -1.53 -12.12 -25.13
CA LEU A 5 -0.17 -11.59 -25.17
C LEU A 5 -0.13 -10.11 -24.75
N GLN A 6 -1.09 -9.30 -25.20
CA GLN A 6 -1.19 -7.90 -24.79
C GLN A 6 -1.50 -7.76 -23.29
N LYS A 7 -2.35 -8.63 -22.73
CA LYS A 7 -2.62 -8.66 -21.29
C LYS A 7 -1.38 -9.00 -20.47
N MET A 8 -0.56 -9.96 -20.93
CA MET A 8 0.70 -10.30 -20.26
C MET A 8 1.71 -9.15 -20.35
N ALA A 9 1.84 -8.52 -21.52
CA ALA A 9 2.69 -7.34 -21.71
C ALA A 9 2.29 -6.19 -20.75
N GLN A 10 1.00 -5.93 -20.59
CA GLN A 10 0.49 -4.95 -19.63
C GLN A 10 0.74 -5.36 -18.17
N LEU A 11 0.50 -6.62 -17.81
CA LEU A 11 0.67 -7.14 -16.45
C LEU A 11 2.11 -7.01 -15.96
N PHE A 12 3.08 -7.30 -16.84
CA PHE A 12 4.51 -7.26 -16.51
C PHE A 12 5.17 -5.93 -16.87
N ASN A 13 4.40 -4.94 -17.38
CA ASN A 13 4.90 -3.65 -17.87
C ASN A 13 6.05 -3.80 -18.89
N MET A 14 5.89 -4.75 -19.82
CA MET A 14 6.84 -5.06 -20.88
C MET A 14 6.19 -4.85 -22.25
N THR A 15 7.00 -4.67 -23.28
CA THR A 15 6.50 -4.68 -24.67
C THR A 15 6.20 -6.10 -25.12
N THR A 16 5.27 -6.29 -26.06
CA THR A 16 4.95 -7.62 -26.61
C THR A 16 6.16 -8.29 -27.24
N ASP A 17 7.10 -7.50 -27.79
CA ASP A 17 8.36 -8.01 -28.32
C ASP A 17 9.25 -8.57 -27.20
N GLN A 18 9.36 -7.90 -26.05
CA GLN A 18 10.10 -8.39 -24.88
C GLN A 18 9.47 -9.62 -24.21
N VAL A 19 8.17 -9.84 -24.39
CA VAL A 19 7.47 -11.05 -23.94
C VAL A 19 7.77 -12.23 -24.87
N ILE A 20 7.96 -11.99 -26.17
CA ILE A 20 8.25 -13.02 -27.18
C ILE A 20 9.76 -13.33 -27.28
N ASN A 21 10.59 -12.29 -27.33
CA ASN A 21 12.04 -12.35 -27.50
C ASN A 21 12.73 -12.16 -26.14
N HIS A 22 12.59 -13.17 -25.27
CA HIS A 22 13.09 -13.10 -23.90
C HIS A 22 14.62 -13.26 -23.83
N ASP A 23 15.38 -12.15 -23.89
CA ASP A 23 16.84 -12.09 -23.73
C ASP A 23 17.30 -12.23 -22.25
N GLY A 24 16.73 -13.21 -21.53
CA GLY A 24 17.28 -13.73 -20.27
C GLY A 24 17.23 -12.82 -19.04
N LYS A 25 16.63 -11.63 -19.12
CA LYS A 25 16.35 -10.81 -17.92
C LYS A 25 14.93 -11.11 -17.46
N VAL A 26 14.80 -12.13 -16.62
CA VAL A 26 13.59 -12.38 -15.83
C VAL A 26 13.21 -11.05 -15.16
N PRO A 27 11.99 -10.51 -15.39
CA PRO A 27 11.54 -9.31 -14.71
C PRO A 27 11.63 -9.58 -13.21
N LYS A 28 12.47 -8.80 -12.50
CA LYS A 28 12.44 -8.84 -11.04
C LYS A 28 11.05 -8.43 -10.63
N GLU A 29 10.39 -9.28 -9.86
CA GLU A 29 9.11 -9.00 -9.23
C GLU A 29 9.21 -7.66 -8.50
N VAL A 30 8.62 -6.62 -9.08
CA VAL A 30 8.44 -5.35 -8.39
C VAL A 30 7.16 -5.53 -7.61
N ILE A 31 7.29 -5.97 -6.35
CA ILE A 31 6.19 -5.84 -5.40
C ILE A 31 5.94 -4.34 -5.32
N ILE A 32 4.81 -3.89 -5.86
CA ILE A 32 4.28 -2.55 -5.59
C ILE A 32 3.78 -2.62 -4.14
N GLU A 33 4.71 -2.78 -3.19
CA GLU A 33 4.43 -2.40 -1.81
C GLU A 33 4.03 -0.94 -1.86
N ASP A 34 3.01 -0.57 -1.10
CA ASP A 34 2.65 0.82 -0.91
C ASP A 34 3.84 1.51 -0.21
N LYS A 35 4.78 1.98 -1.03
CA LYS A 35 6.05 2.55 -0.60
C LYS A 35 5.82 3.72 0.34
N THR A 36 4.64 4.35 0.28
CA THR A 36 4.29 5.49 1.10
C THR A 36 4.13 5.11 2.57
N ALA A 37 3.42 4.02 2.88
CA ALA A 37 3.22 3.56 4.25
C ALA A 37 4.51 3.00 4.86
N VAL A 38 5.29 2.25 4.07
CA VAL A 38 6.59 1.72 4.49
C VAL A 38 7.57 2.85 4.76
N GLU A 39 7.62 3.86 3.89
CA GLU A 39 8.51 5.02 4.09
C GLU A 39 8.06 5.87 5.28
N GLN A 40 6.76 6.09 5.48
CA GLN A 40 6.25 6.78 6.66
C GLN A 40 6.63 6.06 7.95
N MET A 41 6.49 4.73 7.99
CA MET A 41 6.96 3.93 9.13
C MET A 41 8.46 4.08 9.32
N ARG A 42 9.26 4.00 8.25
CA ARG A 42 10.72 4.17 8.30
C ARG A 42 11.14 5.53 8.86
N LEU A 43 10.42 6.59 8.51
CA LEU A 43 10.66 7.95 9.02
C LEU A 43 10.30 8.07 10.50
N ILE A 44 9.17 7.50 10.93
CA ILE A 44 8.75 7.50 12.36
C ILE A 44 9.77 6.73 13.22
N GLN A 45 10.35 5.64 12.71
CA GLN A 45 11.37 4.88 13.44
C GLN A 45 12.71 5.63 13.60
N GLN A 46 12.96 6.68 12.83
CA GLN A 46 14.17 7.53 12.93
C GLN A 46 14.02 8.68 13.93
N LEU A 47 12.81 8.90 14.46
CA LEU A 47 12.58 9.92 15.49
C LEU A 47 13.14 9.47 16.83
N ASP A 48 13.42 10.43 17.69
CA ASP A 48 13.74 10.17 19.09
C ASP A 48 12.53 9.56 19.81
N GLU A 49 12.78 8.84 20.91
CA GLU A 49 11.76 8.03 21.58
C GLU A 49 10.54 8.88 22.01
N ASP A 50 10.77 10.09 22.54
CA ASP A 50 9.68 10.98 22.98
C ASP A 50 8.77 11.43 21.81
N ASP A 51 9.35 11.75 20.67
CA ASP A 51 8.63 12.18 19.47
C ASP A 51 7.88 11.01 18.83
N LYS A 52 8.53 9.84 18.75
CA LYS A 52 7.92 8.59 18.29
C LYS A 52 6.71 8.20 19.15
N GLN A 53 6.83 8.29 20.47
CA GLN A 53 5.72 8.01 21.39
C GLN A 53 4.58 9.01 21.22
N THR A 54 4.89 10.28 20.94
CA THR A 54 3.89 11.31 20.68
C THR A 54 3.10 11.03 19.40
N ILE A 55 3.78 10.61 18.32
CA ILE A 55 3.15 10.19 17.06
C ILE A 55 2.20 9.01 17.30
N PHE A 56 2.63 7.98 18.03
CA PHE A 56 1.77 6.82 18.29
C PHE A 56 0.53 7.17 19.10
N LYS A 57 0.67 7.97 20.15
CA LYS A 57 -0.48 8.47 20.92
C LYS A 57 -1.47 9.26 20.06
N LEU A 58 -0.97 10.04 19.10
CA LEU A 58 -1.83 10.79 18.18
C LEU A 58 -2.61 9.84 17.26
N ILE A 59 -1.95 8.82 16.71
CA ILE A 59 -2.59 7.79 15.89
C ILE A 59 -3.70 7.08 16.68
N ASP A 60 -3.40 6.64 17.90
CA ASP A 60 -4.36 5.96 18.77
C ASP A 60 -5.58 6.85 19.09
N LYS A 61 -5.34 8.13 19.36
CA LYS A 61 -6.42 9.12 19.59
C LYS A 61 -7.31 9.26 18.35
N MET A 62 -6.71 9.37 17.15
CA MET A 62 -7.47 9.49 15.90
C MET A 62 -8.29 8.22 15.61
N LEU A 63 -7.70 7.05 15.80
CA LEU A 63 -8.40 5.77 15.62
C LEU A 63 -9.54 5.59 16.61
N THR A 64 -9.34 5.98 17.87
CA THR A 64 -10.38 5.93 18.91
C THR A 64 -11.55 6.85 18.55
N ASN A 65 -11.26 8.07 18.12
CA ASN A 65 -12.31 9.02 17.69
C ASN A 65 -13.07 8.51 16.46
N LYS A 66 -12.38 7.90 15.50
CA LYS A 66 -13.02 7.29 14.32
C LYS A 66 -13.95 6.15 14.75
N LYS A 67 -13.45 5.20 15.54
CA LYS A 67 -14.25 4.09 16.07
C LYS A 67 -15.44 4.61 16.85
N PHE A 68 -15.27 5.59 17.73
CA PHE A 68 -16.37 6.18 18.49
C PHE A 68 -17.47 6.77 17.59
N LYS A 69 -17.09 7.50 16.54
CA LYS A 69 -18.05 8.03 15.55
C LYS A 69 -18.78 6.91 14.81
N GLU A 70 -18.06 5.88 14.35
CA GLU A 70 -18.64 4.72 13.67
C GLU A 70 -19.59 3.95 14.60
N PHE A 71 -19.21 3.73 15.86
CA PHE A 71 -20.08 3.14 16.88
C PHE A 71 -21.36 3.96 17.05
N PHE A 72 -21.26 5.28 17.16
CA PHE A 72 -22.44 6.13 17.34
C PHE A 72 -23.35 6.12 16.11
N GLN A 73 -22.79 6.25 14.90
CA GLN A 73 -23.54 6.21 13.65
C GLN A 73 -24.27 4.87 13.45
N ASN A 74 -23.59 3.76 13.69
CA ASN A 74 -24.18 2.43 13.51
C ASN A 74 -25.31 2.14 14.52
N ASN A 75 -25.21 2.65 15.74
CA ASN A 75 -26.25 2.45 16.76
C ASN A 75 -27.42 3.43 16.59
N VAL A 76 -27.19 4.67 16.15
CA VAL A 76 -28.27 5.62 15.84
C VAL A 76 -29.03 5.24 14.57
N ALA A 77 -28.35 4.69 13.55
CA ALA A 77 -28.99 4.18 12.35
C ALA A 77 -29.75 2.85 12.57
N ALA A 78 -29.54 2.18 13.71
CA ALA A 78 -30.21 0.96 14.11
C ALA A 78 -31.40 1.20 15.07
N LEU A 79 -31.67 2.46 15.45
CA LEU A 79 -32.84 2.92 16.21
C LEU A 79 -33.91 3.47 15.26
#